data_AF-A0A7S3AE15-F1
#
_entry.id   AF-A0A7S3AE15-F1
#
_cell.length_a   1.000
_cell.length_b   1.000
_cell.length_c   1.000
_cell.angle_alpha   90.00
_cell.angle_beta   90.00
_cell.angle_gamma   90.00
#
_symmetry.space_group_name_H-M   'P 1'
#
loop_
_entity.id
_entity.type
_entity.pdbx_description
1 polymer ?
#
loop_
_entity_poly.entity_id
_entity_poly.type
_entity_poly.pdbx_seq_one_letter_code
_entity_poly.pdbx_strand_id
1 'polypeptide(L)'
;VLRAARRHASLAGIQTDTCRILAALVDSEQRVMEVIDEGGLDLLLQAAEAHDEVAAVGNEVSNVLEQAVCVMCEAGGRDLPEEDPGPSGMAELLRSMHAATRKRRQLAEEAEARTAEAARLAAEGAEEERLRDRAEREEKIAAGVDPRLDPGAGGDEAPSAYGGFTWVSSFEDPRIGEDVADEPRIVELDDI
;
A
#
# COMPACT_ATOMS: atom_id res chain seq x y z
N VAL A 1 13.68 -3.99 23.99
CA VAL A 1 12.77 -4.70 24.94
C VAL A 1 13.05 -6.20 24.97
N LEU A 2 12.99 -6.90 23.83
CA LEU A 2 13.25 -8.36 23.76
C LEU A 2 14.59 -8.79 24.36
N ARG A 3 15.67 -8.03 24.15
CA ARG A 3 16.97 -8.31 24.79
C ARG A 3 16.92 -8.28 26.32
N ALA A 4 16.13 -7.37 26.91
CA ALA A 4 15.96 -7.30 28.36
C ALA A 4 15.19 -8.52 28.87
N ALA A 5 14.11 -8.90 28.18
CA ALA A 5 13.36 -10.11 28.52
C ALA A 5 14.22 -11.38 28.47
N ARG A 6 15.08 -11.54 27.46
CA ARG A 6 16.03 -12.68 27.39
C ARG A 6 16.99 -12.70 28.57
N ARG A 7 17.57 -11.54 28.89
CA ARG A 7 18.57 -11.43 29.98
C ARG A 7 17.96 -11.70 31.35
N HIS A 8 16.68 -11.39 31.51
CA HIS A 8 15.97 -11.46 32.79
C HIS A 8 14.80 -12.46 32.74
N ALA A 9 14.98 -13.59 32.04
CA ALA A 9 13.95 -14.60 31.83
C ALA A 9 13.34 -15.15 33.13
N SER A 10 14.12 -15.24 34.21
CA SER A 10 13.68 -15.77 35.51
C SER A 10 12.97 -14.76 36.41
N LEU A 11 12.90 -13.48 36.03
CA LEU A 11 12.35 -12.42 36.87
C LEU A 11 10.93 -12.06 36.40
N ALA A 12 9.91 -12.63 37.04
CA ALA A 12 8.50 -12.46 36.67
C ALA A 12 8.11 -10.99 36.49
N GLY A 13 8.48 -10.11 37.44
CA GLY A 13 8.16 -8.67 37.33
C GLY A 13 8.75 -8.00 36.09
N ILE A 14 9.97 -8.38 35.68
CA ILE A 14 10.58 -7.84 34.45
C ILE A 14 9.87 -8.40 33.22
N GLN A 15 9.42 -9.66 33.24
CA GLN A 15 8.63 -10.23 32.14
C GLN A 15 7.27 -9.53 32.02
N THR A 16 6.56 -9.28 33.13
CA THR A 16 5.30 -8.53 33.15
C THR A 16 5.48 -7.13 32.55
N ASP A 17 6.47 -6.37 33.01
CA ASP A 17 6.72 -5.01 32.49
C ASP A 17 7.16 -5.04 31.02
N THR A 18 7.94 -6.03 30.63
CA THR A 18 8.30 -6.23 29.22
C THR A 18 7.06 -6.48 28.36
N CYS A 19 6.15 -7.36 28.78
CA CYS A 19 4.94 -7.66 28.04
C CYS A 19 4.05 -6.42 27.89
N ARG A 20 3.90 -5.61 28.94
CA ARG A 20 3.18 -4.32 28.86
C ARG A 20 3.79 -3.37 27.84
N ILE A 21 5.11 -3.24 27.83
CA ILE A 21 5.80 -2.39 26.86
C ILE A 21 5.62 -2.97 25.46
N LEU A 22 5.70 -4.29 25.28
CA LEU A 22 5.47 -4.93 23.99
C LEU A 22 4.05 -4.68 23.49
N ALA A 23 3.04 -4.78 24.36
CA ALA A 23 1.64 -4.50 24.01
C ALA A 23 1.47 -3.08 23.45
N ALA A 24 2.16 -2.10 24.04
CA ALA A 24 2.17 -0.72 23.54
C ALA A 24 2.97 -0.52 22.23
N LEU A 25 3.91 -1.42 21.92
CA LEU A 25 4.71 -1.35 20.68
C LEU A 25 4.06 -2.07 19.51
N VAL A 26 3.18 -3.05 19.73
CA VAL A 26 2.47 -3.78 18.67
C VAL A 26 1.23 -3.03 18.18
N ASP A 27 1.40 -1.77 17.79
CA ASP A 27 0.32 -0.87 17.34
C ASP A 27 0.13 -0.82 15.81
N SER A 28 0.97 -1.53 15.06
CA SER A 28 0.99 -1.50 13.59
C SER A 28 1.49 -2.82 13.01
N GLU A 29 1.01 -3.18 11.82
CA GLU A 29 1.39 -4.42 11.12
C GLU A 29 2.92 -4.56 11.04
N GLN A 30 3.61 -3.46 10.70
CA GLN A 30 5.06 -3.44 10.58
C GLN A 30 5.76 -3.80 11.90
N ARG A 31 5.35 -3.20 13.02
CA ARG A 31 5.96 -3.48 14.32
C ARG A 31 5.64 -4.89 14.82
N VAL A 32 4.43 -5.40 14.56
CA VAL A 32 4.11 -6.80 14.83
C VAL A 32 5.06 -7.73 14.09
N MET A 33 5.29 -7.49 12.80
CA MET A 33 6.23 -8.31 12.02
C MET A 33 7.67 -8.21 12.50
N GLU A 34 8.16 -7.02 12.87
CA GLU A 34 9.48 -6.86 13.46
C GLU A 34 9.64 -7.66 14.76
N VAL A 35 8.62 -7.63 15.64
CA VAL A 35 8.61 -8.44 16.87
C VAL A 35 8.66 -9.93 16.54
N ILE A 36 7.90 -10.40 15.54
CA ILE A 36 7.91 -11.80 15.10
C ILE A 36 9.29 -12.19 14.55
N ASP A 37 9.89 -11.34 13.72
CA ASP A 37 11.18 -11.57 13.08
C ASP A 37 12.35 -11.58 14.05
N GLU A 38 12.28 -10.78 15.11
CA GLU A 38 13.25 -10.83 16.20
C GLU A 38 13.07 -12.04 17.13
N GLY A 39 12.11 -12.93 16.87
CA GLY A 39 11.80 -14.10 17.71
C GLY A 39 11.03 -13.73 18.99
N GLY A 40 10.22 -12.68 18.93
CA GLY A 40 9.40 -12.21 20.05
C GLY A 40 8.29 -13.19 20.44
N LEU A 41 7.66 -13.89 19.48
CA LEU A 41 6.61 -14.87 19.77
C LEU A 41 7.11 -16.02 20.64
N ASP A 42 8.25 -16.63 20.27
CA ASP A 42 8.80 -17.75 21.03
C ASP A 42 9.22 -17.31 22.44
N LEU A 43 9.69 -16.06 22.57
CA LEU A 43 10.02 -15.48 23.87
C LEU A 43 8.78 -15.30 24.75
N LEU A 44 7.67 -14.83 24.18
CA LEU A 44 6.40 -14.66 24.91
C LEU A 44 5.86 -16.01 25.39
N LEU A 45 5.89 -17.03 24.54
CA LEU A 45 5.46 -18.39 24.91
C LEU A 45 6.36 -18.99 26.00
N GLN A 46 7.68 -18.83 25.88
CA GLN A 46 8.63 -19.24 26.92
C GLN A 46 8.40 -18.51 28.24
N ALA A 47 8.06 -17.22 28.21
CA ALA A 47 7.75 -16.45 29.41
C ALA A 47 6.45 -16.95 30.08
N ALA A 48 5.42 -17.26 29.29
CA ALA A 48 4.18 -17.84 29.80
C ALA A 48 4.38 -19.22 30.43
N GLU A 49 5.23 -20.07 29.83
CA GLU A 49 5.55 -21.41 30.35
C GLU A 49 6.44 -21.34 31.61
N ALA A 50 7.46 -20.47 31.62
CA ALA A 50 8.39 -20.35 32.75
C ALA A 50 7.77 -19.72 34.00
N HIS A 51 6.64 -19.02 33.87
CA HIS A 51 5.94 -18.32 34.94
C HIS A 51 4.45 -18.67 34.97
N ASP A 52 4.11 -19.95 34.71
CA ASP A 52 2.74 -20.46 34.66
C ASP A 52 1.96 -20.24 35.97
N GLU A 53 2.64 -20.31 37.12
CA GLU A 53 2.08 -20.02 38.45
C GLU A 53 1.82 -18.51 38.67
N VAL A 54 2.42 -17.64 37.86
CA VAL A 54 2.29 -16.17 37.98
C VAL A 54 1.28 -15.67 36.97
N ALA A 55 0.00 -15.69 37.34
CA ALA A 55 -1.12 -15.27 36.49
C ALA A 55 -0.92 -13.90 35.80
N ALA A 56 -0.20 -12.97 36.44
CA ALA A 56 0.12 -11.66 35.86
C ALA A 56 0.98 -11.78 34.59
N VAL A 57 1.93 -12.70 34.50
CA VAL A 57 2.75 -12.89 33.29
C VAL A 57 1.90 -13.49 32.18
N GLY A 58 1.12 -14.53 32.48
CA GLY A 58 0.22 -15.16 31.51
C GLY A 58 -0.79 -14.18 30.91
N ASN A 59 -1.45 -13.37 31.73
CA ASN A 59 -2.41 -12.37 31.27
C ASN A 59 -1.79 -11.32 30.35
N GLU A 60 -0.60 -10.83 30.68
CA GLU A 60 0.09 -9.83 29.83
C GLU A 60 0.60 -10.46 28.53
N VAL A 61 1.02 -11.73 28.54
CA VAL A 61 1.34 -12.46 27.30
C VAL A 61 0.11 -12.59 26.41
N SER A 62 -1.03 -13.02 26.95
CA SER A 62 -2.29 -13.09 26.19
C SER A 62 -2.67 -11.73 25.61
N ASN A 63 -2.59 -10.66 26.41
CA ASN A 63 -2.89 -9.30 25.96
C ASN A 63 -2.01 -8.85 24.77
N VAL A 64 -0.70 -9.13 24.81
CA VAL A 64 0.20 -8.84 23.68
C VAL A 64 -0.20 -9.62 22.43
N LEU A 65 -0.54 -10.89 22.58
CA LEU A 65 -0.92 -11.77 21.47
C LEU A 65 -2.26 -11.35 20.86
N GLU A 66 -3.26 -11.05 21.69
CA GLU A 66 -4.57 -10.54 21.26
C GLU A 66 -4.41 -9.22 20.49
N GLN A 67 -3.67 -8.26 21.05
CA GLN A 67 -3.41 -6.98 20.39
C GLN A 67 -2.71 -7.16 19.04
N ALA A 68 -1.71 -8.04 18.97
CA ALA A 68 -1.01 -8.33 17.73
C ALA A 68 -1.93 -9.01 16.69
N VAL A 69 -2.81 -9.92 17.12
CA VAL A 69 -3.80 -10.57 16.23
C VAL A 69 -4.76 -9.53 15.68
N CYS A 70 -5.30 -8.65 16.54
CA CYS A 70 -6.19 -7.56 16.12
C CYS A 70 -5.54 -6.68 15.06
N VAL A 71 -4.33 -6.18 15.31
CA VAL A 71 -3.60 -5.32 14.36
C VAL A 71 -3.36 -6.03 13.03
N MET A 72 -2.99 -7.31 13.06
CA MET A 72 -2.75 -8.08 11.84
C MET A 72 -4.06 -8.39 11.08
N CYS A 73 -5.18 -8.58 11.78
CA CYS A 73 -6.50 -8.82 11.17
C CYS A 73 -7.02 -7.55 10.51
N GLU A 74 -6.92 -6.41 11.19
CA GLU A 74 -7.27 -5.09 10.65
C GLU A 74 -6.45 -4.76 9.39
N ALA A 75 -5.12 -4.91 9.46
CA ALA A 75 -4.25 -4.70 8.30
C ALA A 75 -4.49 -5.71 7.16
N GLY A 76 -4.99 -6.90 7.50
CA GLY A 76 -5.34 -7.96 6.55
C GLY A 76 -6.75 -7.85 5.96
N GLY A 77 -7.63 -6.99 6.51
CA GLY A 77 -9.06 -6.99 6.21
C GLY A 77 -9.73 -8.32 6.52
N ARG A 78 -9.31 -9.00 7.60
CA ARG A 78 -9.83 -10.31 8.03
C ARG A 78 -10.66 -10.15 9.29
N ASP A 79 -11.67 -10.98 9.42
CA ASP A 79 -12.42 -11.11 10.67
C ASP A 79 -11.57 -11.78 11.75
N LEU A 80 -11.83 -11.41 13.00
CA LEU A 80 -11.23 -12.05 14.17
C LEU A 80 -11.74 -13.50 14.31
N PRO A 81 -10.93 -14.43 14.83
CA PRO A 81 -11.39 -15.78 15.13
C PRO A 81 -12.55 -15.74 16.15
N GLU A 82 -13.59 -16.55 15.91
CA GLU A 82 -14.76 -16.63 16.81
C GLU A 82 -14.46 -17.37 18.12
N GLU A 83 -13.52 -18.31 18.08
CA GLU A 83 -13.07 -19.08 19.24
C GLU A 83 -11.76 -18.48 19.77
N ASP A 84 -11.64 -18.36 21.10
CA ASP A 84 -10.38 -17.99 21.76
C ASP A 84 -9.39 -19.16 21.62
N PRO A 85 -8.34 -19.02 20.78
CA PRO A 85 -7.43 -20.12 20.51
C PRO A 85 -6.35 -20.26 21.60
N GLY A 86 -6.41 -19.44 22.66
CA GLY A 86 -5.40 -19.35 23.70
C GLY A 86 -4.04 -18.87 23.18
N PRO A 87 -3.02 -18.74 24.06
CA PRO A 87 -1.72 -18.17 23.69
C PRO A 87 -1.00 -18.92 22.56
N SER A 88 -0.98 -20.25 22.62
CA SER A 88 -0.31 -21.08 21.61
C SER A 88 -1.02 -20.98 20.25
N GLY A 89 -2.34 -21.02 20.23
CA GLY A 89 -3.12 -20.89 19.00
C GLY A 89 -3.05 -19.49 18.40
N MET A 90 -3.05 -18.44 19.22
CA MET A 90 -2.79 -17.06 18.77
C MET A 90 -1.39 -16.93 18.16
N ALA A 91 -0.36 -17.53 18.75
CA ALA A 91 1.00 -17.49 18.20
C ALA A 91 1.11 -18.23 16.86
N GLU A 92 0.44 -19.37 16.69
CA GLU A 92 0.37 -20.07 15.40
C GLU A 92 -0.36 -19.25 14.34
N LEU A 93 -1.48 -18.62 14.72
CA LEU A 93 -2.21 -17.70 13.86
C LEU A 93 -1.31 -16.54 13.40
N LEU A 94 -0.59 -15.89 14.33
CA LEU A 94 0.34 -14.80 14.01
C LEU A 94 1.46 -15.25 13.07
N ARG A 95 2.03 -16.45 13.26
CA ARG A 95 3.03 -17.01 12.31
C ARG A 95 2.44 -17.18 10.91
N SER A 96 1.22 -17.70 10.81
CA SER A 96 0.51 -17.86 9.53
C SER A 96 0.24 -16.50 8.86
N MET A 97 -0.24 -15.52 9.62
CA MET A 97 -0.50 -14.16 9.14
C MET A 97 0.79 -13.47 8.70
N HIS A 98 1.86 -13.59 9.47
CA HIS A 98 3.17 -13.07 9.12
C HIS A 98 3.70 -13.65 7.79
N ALA A 99 3.61 -14.97 7.61
CA ALA A 99 3.97 -15.62 6.35
C ALA A 99 3.11 -15.12 5.18
N ALA A 100 1.80 -14.95 5.38
CA ALA A 100 0.89 -14.42 4.38
C ALA A 100 1.23 -12.96 4.02
N THR A 101 1.51 -12.11 5.00
CA THR A 101 1.91 -10.71 4.77
C THR A 101 3.23 -10.60 4.03
N ARG A 102 4.26 -11.37 4.39
CA ARG A 102 5.52 -11.43 3.64
C ARG A 102 5.30 -11.82 2.18
N LYS A 103 4.48 -12.84 1.94
CA LYS A 103 4.14 -13.26 0.58
C LYS A 103 3.40 -12.15 -0.18
N ARG A 104 2.45 -11.45 0.45
CA ARG A 104 1.75 -10.31 -0.18
C ARG A 104 2.73 -9.21 -0.59
N ARG A 105 3.67 -8.85 0.29
CA ARG A 105 4.70 -7.84 0.01
C ARG A 105 5.62 -8.25 -1.14
N GLN A 106 6.12 -9.49 -1.12
CA GLN A 106 6.93 -10.02 -2.22
C GLN A 106 6.18 -9.96 -3.56
N LEU A 107 4.92 -10.38 -3.60
CA LEU A 107 4.12 -10.32 -4.82
C LEU A 107 3.86 -8.89 -5.30
N ALA A 108 3.71 -7.94 -4.38
CA ALA A 108 3.57 -6.53 -4.71
C ALA A 108 4.86 -5.95 -5.31
N GLU A 109 6.02 -6.26 -4.70
CA GLU A 109 7.34 -5.87 -5.21
C GLU A 109 7.62 -6.46 -6.60
N GLU A 110 7.30 -7.75 -6.81
CA GLU A 110 7.41 -8.41 -8.11
C GLU A 110 6.43 -7.83 -9.16
N ALA A 111 5.25 -7.38 -8.75
CA ALA A 111 4.31 -6.70 -9.63
C ALA A 111 4.83 -5.31 -10.02
N GLU A 112 5.35 -4.54 -9.07
CA GLU A 112 5.96 -3.23 -9.32
C GLU A 112 7.19 -3.34 -10.22
N ALA A 113 8.05 -4.33 -10.00
CA ALA A 113 9.20 -4.59 -10.87
C ALA A 113 8.77 -4.89 -12.30
N ARG A 114 7.70 -5.69 -12.49
CA ARG A 114 7.15 -6.01 -13.82
C ARG A 114 6.54 -4.79 -14.50
N THR A 115 5.80 -3.94 -13.78
CA THR A 115 5.23 -2.72 -14.36
C THR A 115 6.32 -1.71 -14.71
N ALA A 116 7.37 -1.59 -13.90
CA ALA A 116 8.52 -0.75 -14.18
C ALA A 116 9.30 -1.23 -15.42
N GLU A 117 9.52 -2.54 -15.55
CA GLU A 117 10.17 -3.12 -16.73
C GLU A 117 9.33 -2.92 -18.00
N ALA A 118 8.02 -3.16 -17.93
CA ALA A 118 7.11 -2.92 -19.05
C ALA A 118 7.10 -1.44 -19.47
N ALA A 119 7.11 -0.51 -18.50
CA ALA A 119 7.19 0.92 -18.77
C ALA A 119 8.51 1.31 -19.45
N ARG A 120 9.63 0.71 -19.02
CA ARG A 120 10.94 0.93 -19.67
C ARG A 120 10.93 0.46 -21.12
N LEU A 121 10.47 -0.76 -21.39
CA LEU A 121 10.39 -1.31 -22.75
C LEU A 121 9.46 -0.49 -23.64
N ALA A 122 8.35 0.01 -23.11
CA ALA A 122 7.44 0.89 -23.84
C ALA A 122 8.10 2.24 -24.17
N ALA A 123 8.89 2.79 -23.25
CA ALA A 123 9.64 4.03 -23.49
C ALA A 123 10.73 3.84 -24.55
N GLU A 124 11.47 2.73 -24.50
CA GLU A 124 12.46 2.36 -25.52
C GLU A 124 11.79 2.20 -26.90
N GLY A 125 10.66 1.48 -26.97
CA GLY A 125 9.91 1.31 -28.21
C GLY A 125 9.39 2.64 -28.79
N ALA A 126 8.90 3.55 -27.94
CA ALA A 126 8.45 4.88 -28.36
C ALA A 126 9.61 5.77 -28.83
N GLU A 127 10.81 5.62 -28.24
CA GLU A 127 12.01 6.31 -28.71
C GLU A 127 12.48 5.79 -30.07
N GLU A 128 12.50 4.48 -30.27
CA GLU A 128 12.83 3.87 -31.57
C GLU A 128 11.85 4.31 -32.67
N GLU A 129 10.55 4.34 -32.38
CA GLU A 129 9.53 4.84 -33.31
C GLU A 129 9.76 6.31 -33.67
N ARG A 130 10.03 7.17 -32.68
CA ARG A 130 10.36 8.59 -32.93
C ARG A 130 11.62 8.76 -33.79
N LEU A 131 12.64 7.93 -33.57
CA LEU A 131 13.85 7.95 -34.39
C LEU A 131 13.57 7.50 -35.82
N ARG A 132 12.71 6.49 -36.01
CA ARG A 132 12.25 6.04 -37.34
C ARG A 132 11.47 7.12 -38.07
N ASP A 133 10.48 7.72 -37.42
CA ASP A 133 9.68 8.82 -37.98
C ASP A 133 10.56 10.01 -38.37
N ARG A 134 11.55 10.33 -37.54
CA ARG A 134 12.52 11.37 -37.83
C ARG A 134 13.37 11.03 -39.05
N ALA A 135 13.88 9.80 -39.14
CA ALA A 135 14.68 9.36 -40.28
C ALA A 135 13.88 9.39 -41.59
N GLU A 136 12.62 8.94 -41.58
CA GLU A 136 11.73 8.99 -42.75
C GLU A 136 11.47 10.44 -43.19
N ARG A 137 11.25 11.37 -42.25
CA ARG A 137 11.10 12.79 -42.56
C ARG A 137 12.36 13.37 -43.19
N GLU A 138 13.53 13.05 -42.64
CA GLU A 138 14.82 13.49 -43.18
C GLU A 138 15.07 12.93 -44.59
N GLU A 139 14.69 11.67 -44.87
CA GLU A 139 14.74 11.07 -46.20
C GLU A 139 13.81 11.77 -47.21
N LYS A 140 12.55 12.04 -46.83
CA LYS A 140 11.60 12.79 -47.68
C LYS A 140 12.12 14.17 -48.06
N ILE A 141 12.68 14.89 -47.08
CA ILE A 141 13.30 16.20 -47.30
C ILE A 141 14.49 16.08 -48.27
N ALA A 142 15.35 15.07 -48.10
CA ALA A 142 16.49 14.84 -48.99
C ALA A 142 16.08 14.49 -50.43
N ALA A 143 14.94 13.82 -50.61
CA ALA A 143 14.36 13.52 -51.92
C ALA A 143 13.72 14.73 -52.63
N GLY A 144 13.71 15.92 -52.00
CA GLY A 144 13.07 17.11 -52.55
C GLY A 144 11.55 17.09 -52.47
N VAL A 145 10.97 16.17 -51.69
CA VAL A 145 9.55 16.16 -51.37
C VAL A 145 9.34 17.16 -50.23
N ASP A 146 8.75 18.32 -50.52
CA ASP A 146 8.37 19.28 -49.49
C ASP A 146 7.28 18.64 -48.61
N PRO A 147 7.54 18.35 -47.32
CA PRO A 147 6.57 17.69 -46.44
C PRO A 147 5.28 18.50 -46.24
N ARG A 148 5.30 19.80 -46.55
CA ARG A 148 4.11 20.68 -46.49
C ARG A 148 3.21 20.57 -47.72
N LEU A 149 3.73 20.02 -48.81
CA LEU A 149 3.02 19.92 -50.09
C LEU A 149 2.56 18.49 -50.38
N ASP A 150 2.75 17.53 -49.47
CA ASP A 150 2.24 16.16 -49.63
C ASP A 150 0.69 16.16 -49.57
N PRO A 151 -0.01 16.00 -50.70
CA PRO A 151 -1.47 16.09 -50.75
C PRO A 151 -2.15 14.87 -50.10
N GLY A 152 -1.38 13.85 -49.68
CA GLY A 152 -1.90 12.66 -48.99
C GLY A 152 -2.17 12.85 -47.50
N ALA A 153 -1.65 13.91 -46.85
CA ALA A 153 -1.74 14.11 -45.40
C ALA A 153 -2.96 14.95 -44.94
N GLY A 154 -3.83 15.37 -45.86
CA GLY A 154 -4.96 16.28 -45.55
C GLY A 154 -6.20 16.07 -46.41
N GLY A 155 -6.37 14.88 -46.98
CA GLY A 155 -7.59 14.47 -47.68
C GLY A 155 -8.68 13.92 -46.76
N ASP A 156 -8.48 13.96 -45.44
CA ASP A 156 -9.56 13.77 -44.48
C ASP A 156 -10.47 14.98 -44.60
N GLU A 157 -11.50 14.79 -45.43
CA GLU A 157 -12.84 15.34 -45.30
C GLU A 157 -12.92 16.27 -44.08
N ALA A 158 -12.80 17.58 -44.31
CA ALA A 158 -12.84 18.58 -43.25
C ALA A 158 -13.96 18.17 -42.29
N PRO A 159 -13.66 17.89 -41.00
CA PRO A 159 -14.58 17.20 -40.12
C PRO A 159 -15.92 17.90 -40.23
N SER A 160 -16.90 17.21 -40.80
CA SER A 160 -18.25 17.72 -41.03
C SER A 160 -19.02 17.85 -39.71
N ALA A 161 -18.31 18.09 -38.60
CA ALA A 161 -18.79 18.34 -37.26
C ALA A 161 -19.63 19.64 -37.16
N TYR A 162 -19.75 20.43 -38.23
CA TYR A 162 -20.80 21.44 -38.37
C TYR A 162 -22.17 20.85 -38.78
N GLY A 163 -22.30 19.54 -38.96
CA GLY A 163 -23.55 18.85 -39.26
C GLY A 163 -24.41 18.50 -38.03
N GLY A 164 -23.95 18.78 -36.81
CA GLY A 164 -24.65 18.36 -35.58
C GLY A 164 -24.54 19.33 -34.40
N PHE A 165 -24.05 20.54 -34.61
CA PHE A 165 -24.02 21.56 -33.56
C PHE A 165 -25.43 22.15 -33.39
N THR A 166 -26.27 21.52 -32.58
CA THR A 166 -27.45 22.19 -32.03
C THR A 166 -26.97 23.13 -30.93
N TRP A 167 -27.30 24.42 -31.04
CA TRP A 167 -27.21 25.34 -29.92
C TRP A 167 -28.18 24.86 -28.83
N VAL A 168 -27.72 23.98 -27.94
CA VAL A 168 -28.40 23.77 -26.67
C VAL A 168 -28.03 24.97 -25.83
N SER A 169 -28.97 25.91 -25.70
CA SER A 169 -28.86 27.06 -24.81
C SER A 169 -28.45 26.55 -23.42
N SER A 170 -27.39 27.12 -22.85
CA SER A 170 -26.87 26.78 -21.52
C SER A 170 -27.85 27.06 -20.37
N PHE A 171 -29.10 27.37 -20.67
CA PHE A 171 -30.17 27.68 -19.72
C PHE A 171 -31.02 26.47 -19.31
N GLU A 172 -30.86 25.31 -19.95
CA GLU A 172 -31.66 24.09 -19.68
C GLU A 172 -30.80 22.89 -19.25
N ASP A 173 -29.71 23.11 -18.51
CA ASP A 173 -29.06 22.00 -17.78
C ASP A 173 -29.73 21.83 -16.40
N PRO A 174 -30.53 20.77 -16.18
CA PRO A 174 -31.19 20.51 -14.90
C PRO A 174 -30.20 20.15 -13.77
N ARG A 175 -28.89 20.08 -14.05
CA ARG A 175 -27.84 19.93 -13.03
C ARG A 175 -27.40 21.25 -12.41
N ILE A 176 -27.85 22.39 -12.93
CA ILE A 176 -27.75 23.69 -12.23
C ILE A 176 -28.96 23.80 -11.27
N GLY A 177 -29.15 22.75 -10.47
CA GLY A 177 -30.11 22.69 -9.38
C GLY A 177 -29.33 22.76 -8.09
N GLU A 178 -29.54 23.86 -7.36
CA GLU A 178 -29.05 24.15 -6.01
C GLU A 178 -27.55 24.46 -5.91
N ASP A 179 -27.27 25.77 -5.93
CA ASP A 179 -26.10 26.39 -5.28
C ASP A 179 -25.96 25.83 -3.85
N VAL A 180 -25.17 24.78 -3.70
CA VAL A 180 -24.55 24.47 -2.41
C VAL A 180 -23.48 25.54 -2.25
N ALA A 181 -23.79 26.58 -1.47
CA ALA A 181 -22.86 27.63 -1.14
C ALA A 181 -21.56 27.00 -0.64
N ASP A 182 -20.51 27.09 -1.45
CA ASP A 182 -19.18 26.63 -1.09
C ASP A 182 -18.73 27.46 0.12
N GLU A 183 -18.57 26.80 1.27
CA GLU A 183 -18.06 27.47 2.47
C GLU A 183 -16.69 28.09 2.15
N PRO A 184 -16.46 29.36 2.51
CA PRO A 184 -15.23 30.05 2.17
C PRO A 184 -14.04 29.32 2.80
N ARG A 185 -13.21 28.68 1.96
CA ARG A 185 -11.91 28.17 2.38
C ARG A 185 -11.00 29.35 2.71
N ILE A 186 -10.77 29.55 4.00
CA ILE A 186 -9.73 30.46 4.50
C ILE A 186 -8.39 29.84 4.10
N VAL A 187 -7.71 30.47 3.15
CA VAL A 187 -6.33 30.12 2.78
C VAL A 187 -5.45 30.82 3.79
N GLU A 188 -4.87 30.07 4.73
CA GLU A 188 -3.81 30.56 5.60
C GLU A 188 -2.58 30.84 4.71
N LEU A 189 -2.26 32.12 4.56
CA LEU A 189 -1.02 32.58 3.95
C LEU A 189 0.07 32.42 5.01
N ASP A 190 0.92 31.41 4.85
CA ASP A 190 2.16 31.30 5.63
C ASP A 190 3.04 32.53 5.35
N ASP A 191 3.42 33.22 6.43
CA ASP A 191 4.25 34.42 6.44
C ASP A 191 5.62 34.18 5.77
N ILE A 192 5.97 35.08 4.84
CA ILE A 192 7.29 35.18 4.17
C ILE A 192 8.24 36.03 5.02
#